data_AF-A0A941WFR6-F1
#
_entry.id   AF-A0A941WFR6-F1
#
_cell.length_a   1.000
_cell.length_b   1.000
_cell.length_c   1.000
_cell.angle_alpha   90.00
_cell.angle_beta   90.00
_cell.angle_gamma   90.00
#
_symmetry.space_group_name_H-M   'P 1'
#
loop_
_entity.id
_entity.type
_entity.pdbx_description
1 polymer ?
#
loop_
_entity_poly.entity_id
_entity_poly.type
_entity_poly.pdbx_seq_one_letter_code
_entity_poly.pdbx_strand_id
1 'polypeptide(L)'
;MKRNKKGFTIVELVIVIAVIAILAAVLIPTFSSLIRRANESSDIVLTKNMNTILATSEGTGEEPETMFDVMKLMDKHGYKVENLNPRAGGNMIIWDQNNNRMIYVNEEMKVLYSENGATVEEGNRSGKWLTVKDVATMEKWQGFSYYLPVTIASETPITFSANSGIDTGVSELDADIVYNTQDAETIQLRGTIQSVELSAPNADVYNYAVIEKMTVKSVKASSYHECGEVKDFVIATGNSSANIVIENNATVGALSVSSGSAGTKLTIKGYVSELRSEALQGIAASFDGGKIAKVNCADAAETITGIEGTNNIDGFYNAISSSKELK
;
A
#
# COMPACT_ATOMS: atom_id res chain seq x y z
N MET A 1 -6.89 35.66 -73.68
CA MET A 1 -6.94 36.43 -72.41
C MET A 1 -6.04 35.72 -71.38
N LYS A 2 -4.76 36.13 -71.22
CA LYS A 2 -3.84 35.51 -70.24
C LYS A 2 -4.17 36.05 -68.85
N ARG A 3 -4.68 35.20 -67.95
CA ARG A 3 -4.91 35.54 -66.53
C ARG A 3 -3.55 35.66 -65.84
N ASN A 4 -3.16 36.88 -65.45
CA ASN A 4 -2.04 37.09 -64.52
C ASN A 4 -2.43 36.49 -63.16
N LYS A 5 -1.89 35.31 -62.84
CA LYS A 5 -1.93 34.78 -61.48
C LYS A 5 -0.92 35.58 -60.66
N LYS A 6 -1.39 36.59 -59.91
CA LYS A 6 -0.58 37.23 -58.87
C LYS A 6 -0.29 36.16 -57.81
N GLY A 7 0.93 35.64 -57.78
CA GLY A 7 1.40 34.78 -56.70
C GLY A 7 1.67 35.61 -55.44
N PHE A 8 1.47 35.00 -54.28
CA PHE A 8 1.85 35.58 -52.99
C PHE A 8 3.37 35.81 -52.96
N THR A 9 3.81 36.97 -52.51
CA THR A 9 5.25 37.24 -52.36
C THR A 9 5.77 36.54 -51.10
N ILE A 10 7.06 36.17 -51.10
CA ILE A 10 7.71 35.60 -49.92
C ILE A 10 7.61 36.56 -48.73
N VAL A 11 7.71 37.87 -48.97
CA VAL A 11 7.62 38.90 -47.93
C VAL A 11 6.25 38.89 -47.26
N GLU A 12 5.16 38.83 -48.02
CA GLU A 12 3.81 38.74 -47.47
C GLU A 12 3.64 37.46 -46.63
N LEU A 13 4.21 36.34 -47.07
CA LEU A 13 4.15 35.08 -46.31
C LEU A 13 4.92 35.18 -44.98
N VAL A 14 6.11 35.78 -45.00
CA VAL A 14 6.96 35.93 -43.81
C VAL A 14 6.30 36.83 -42.75
N ILE A 15 5.62 37.89 -43.16
CA ILE A 15 4.89 38.76 -42.22
C ILE A 15 3.74 37.99 -41.57
N VAL A 16 2.99 37.18 -42.33
CA VAL A 16 1.86 36.41 -41.80
C VAL A 16 2.33 35.41 -40.73
N ILE A 17 3.39 34.64 -40.99
CA ILE A 17 3.92 33.70 -40.00
C ILE A 17 4.46 34.41 -38.76
N ALA A 18 5.07 35.60 -38.91
CA ALA A 18 5.57 36.38 -37.80
C ALA A 18 4.43 36.88 -36.88
N VAL A 19 3.33 37.35 -37.47
CA VAL A 19 2.15 37.78 -36.69
C VAL A 19 1.48 36.59 -36.00
N ILE A 20 1.30 35.47 -36.69
CA ILE A 20 0.74 34.24 -36.10
C ILE A 20 1.63 33.77 -34.93
N ALA A 21 2.95 33.83 -35.06
CA ALA A 21 3.88 33.46 -33.99
C ALA A 21 3.71 34.34 -32.74
N ILE A 22 3.60 35.67 -32.91
CA ILE A 22 3.41 36.60 -31.79
C ILE A 22 2.04 36.37 -31.11
N LEU A 23 0.98 36.18 -31.89
CA LEU A 23 -0.35 35.90 -31.34
C LEU A 23 -0.39 34.55 -30.62
N ALA A 24 0.21 33.51 -31.21
CA ALA A 24 0.29 32.19 -30.60
C ALA A 24 1.07 32.24 -29.27
N ALA A 25 2.15 33.02 -29.20
CA ALA A 25 2.99 33.15 -28.01
C ALA A 25 2.22 33.65 -26.78
N VAL A 26 1.26 34.56 -26.94
CA VAL A 26 0.42 35.07 -25.84
C VAL A 26 -0.84 34.24 -25.60
N LEU A 27 -1.41 33.65 -26.66
CA LEU A 27 -2.68 32.93 -26.58
C LEU A 27 -2.52 31.52 -26.00
N ILE A 28 -1.48 30.77 -26.36
CA ILE A 28 -1.25 29.40 -25.87
C ILE A 28 -1.23 29.33 -24.33
N PRO A 29 -0.42 30.13 -23.60
CA PRO A 29 -0.42 30.07 -22.14
C PRO A 29 -1.75 30.50 -21.53
N THR A 30 -2.43 31.49 -22.14
CA THR A 30 -3.73 31.97 -21.67
C THR A 30 -4.81 30.88 -21.79
N PHE A 31 -4.95 30.28 -22.97
CA PHE A 31 -5.91 29.20 -23.21
C PHE A 31 -5.60 27.97 -22.36
N SER A 32 -4.33 27.60 -22.22
CA SER A 32 -3.91 26.48 -21.35
C SER A 32 -4.31 26.72 -19.88
N SER A 33 -4.09 27.93 -19.35
CA SER A 33 -4.53 28.30 -18.00
C SER A 33 -6.06 28.28 -17.86
N LEU A 34 -6.80 28.75 -18.87
CA LEU A 34 -8.27 28.73 -18.84
C LEU A 34 -8.82 27.30 -18.82
N ILE A 35 -8.27 26.41 -19.65
CA ILE A 35 -8.64 24.99 -19.67
C ILE A 35 -8.30 24.34 -18.31
N ARG A 36 -7.10 24.61 -17.76
CA ARG A 36 -6.72 24.10 -16.43
C ARG A 36 -7.71 24.53 -15.35
N ARG A 37 -8.07 25.81 -15.28
CA ARG A 37 -9.04 26.34 -14.30
C ARG A 37 -10.44 25.74 -14.47
N ALA A 38 -10.87 25.50 -15.72
CA ALA A 38 -12.14 24.85 -15.99
C ALA A 38 -12.14 23.39 -15.49
N ASN A 39 -11.03 22.67 -15.70
CA ASN A 39 -10.85 21.32 -15.18
C ASN A 39 -10.81 21.31 -13.65
N GLU A 40 -10.06 22.22 -13.01
CA GLU A 40 -10.02 22.36 -11.55
C GLU A 40 -11.42 22.64 -10.97
N SER A 41 -12.20 23.51 -11.62
CA SER A 41 -13.58 23.77 -11.20
C SER A 41 -14.46 22.53 -11.31
N SER A 42 -14.27 21.70 -12.34
CA SER A 42 -14.99 20.43 -12.49
C SER A 42 -14.59 19.42 -11.42
N ASP A 43 -13.30 19.37 -11.08
CA ASP A 43 -12.76 18.45 -10.08
C ASP A 43 -13.23 18.86 -8.67
N ILE A 44 -13.31 20.16 -8.35
CA ILE A 44 -13.89 20.64 -7.09
C ILE A 44 -15.36 20.22 -6.94
N VAL A 45 -16.14 20.27 -8.02
CA VAL A 45 -17.55 19.81 -8.01
C VAL A 45 -17.60 18.30 -7.81
N LEU A 46 -16.72 17.54 -8.45
CA LEU A 46 -16.59 16.10 -8.25
C LEU A 46 -16.29 15.77 -6.77
N THR A 47 -15.30 16.44 -6.17
CA THR A 47 -14.93 16.24 -4.76
C THR A 47 -16.08 16.59 -3.80
N LYS A 48 -16.83 17.67 -4.07
CA LYS A 48 -18.06 18.01 -3.31
C LYS A 48 -19.11 16.91 -3.36
N ASN A 49 -19.34 16.34 -4.55
CA ASN A 49 -20.32 15.27 -4.71
C ASN A 49 -19.88 14.01 -3.96
N MET A 50 -18.58 13.66 -4.02
CA MET A 50 -18.03 12.55 -3.24
C MET A 50 -18.23 12.77 -1.73
N ASN A 51 -17.95 13.98 -1.23
CA ASN A 51 -18.18 14.28 0.19
C ASN A 51 -19.65 14.19 0.59
N THR A 52 -20.56 14.60 -0.30
CA THR A 52 -22.01 14.44 -0.07
C THR A 52 -22.38 12.96 0.07
N ILE A 53 -21.78 12.08 -0.73
CA ILE A 53 -21.98 10.63 -0.63
C ILE A 53 -21.43 10.08 0.69
N LEU A 54 -20.19 10.45 1.07
CA LEU A 54 -19.58 10.03 2.32
C LEU A 54 -20.42 10.47 3.53
N ALA A 55 -20.85 11.74 3.56
CA ALA A 55 -21.69 12.28 4.62
C ALA A 55 -23.08 11.60 4.69
N THR A 56 -23.63 11.18 3.55
CA THR A 56 -24.88 10.42 3.52
C THR A 56 -24.69 9.02 4.12
N SER A 57 -23.61 8.33 3.75
CA SER A 57 -23.23 7.00 4.28
C SER A 57 -23.01 7.04 5.79
N GLU A 58 -22.34 8.09 6.26
CA GLU A 58 -22.13 8.40 7.68
C GLU A 58 -23.46 8.58 8.41
N GLY A 59 -24.39 9.37 7.86
CA GLY A 59 -25.72 9.56 8.43
C GLY A 59 -26.58 8.28 8.52
N THR A 60 -26.27 7.26 7.71
CA THR A 60 -26.94 5.95 7.75
C THR A 60 -26.21 4.89 8.57
N GLY A 61 -25.03 5.21 9.14
CA GLY A 61 -24.20 4.26 9.87
C GLY A 61 -23.47 3.23 8.99
N GLU A 62 -23.35 3.50 7.68
CA GLU A 62 -22.62 2.69 6.70
C GLU A 62 -21.29 3.38 6.34
N GLU A 63 -20.51 3.79 7.34
CA GLU A 63 -19.24 4.48 7.11
C GLU A 63 -18.21 3.56 6.46
N PRO A 64 -17.52 3.99 5.38
CA PRO A 64 -16.46 3.20 4.78
C PRO A 64 -15.24 3.13 5.70
N GLU A 65 -14.76 1.92 6.00
CA GLU A 65 -13.58 1.71 6.84
C GLU A 65 -12.28 1.73 6.04
N THR A 66 -12.34 1.31 4.77
CA THR A 66 -11.19 1.19 3.88
C THR A 66 -11.34 2.05 2.63
N MET A 67 -10.22 2.30 1.95
CA MET A 67 -10.27 2.99 0.67
C MET A 67 -11.02 2.14 -0.37
N PHE A 68 -10.91 0.82 -0.34
CA PHE A 68 -11.76 -0.06 -1.16
C PHE A 68 -13.26 0.16 -0.92
N ASP A 69 -13.70 0.33 0.33
CA ASP A 69 -15.11 0.61 0.64
C ASP A 69 -15.56 1.97 0.09
N VAL A 70 -14.71 2.99 0.21
CA VAL A 70 -14.95 4.29 -0.43
C VAL A 70 -15.12 4.12 -1.93
N MET A 71 -14.22 3.40 -2.57
CA MET A 71 -14.24 3.16 -4.02
C MET A 71 -15.51 2.42 -4.45
N LYS A 72 -15.92 1.39 -3.70
CA LYS A 72 -17.17 0.65 -3.91
C LYS A 72 -18.39 1.53 -3.73
N LEU A 73 -18.40 2.39 -2.71
CA LEU A 73 -19.46 3.35 -2.47
C LEU A 73 -19.58 4.35 -3.62
N MET A 74 -18.45 4.89 -4.11
CA MET A 74 -18.44 5.79 -5.26
C MET A 74 -18.99 5.11 -6.52
N ASP A 75 -18.61 3.87 -6.80
CA ASP A 75 -19.10 3.10 -7.95
C ASP A 75 -20.62 2.86 -7.87
N LYS A 76 -21.14 2.53 -6.68
CA LYS A 76 -22.60 2.40 -6.42
C LYS A 76 -23.37 3.68 -6.77
N HIS A 77 -22.74 4.84 -6.64
CA HIS A 77 -23.31 6.15 -6.98
C HIS A 77 -22.94 6.64 -8.41
N GLY A 78 -22.35 5.78 -9.24
CA GLY A 78 -22.05 6.06 -10.65
C GLY A 78 -20.69 6.71 -10.89
N TYR A 79 -19.85 6.84 -9.86
CA TYR A 79 -18.49 7.35 -9.97
C TYR A 79 -17.51 6.19 -10.12
N LYS A 80 -17.19 5.85 -11.36
CA LYS A 80 -16.27 4.75 -11.67
C LYS A 80 -14.86 5.02 -11.14
N VAL A 81 -14.38 4.10 -10.32
CA VAL A 81 -13.08 4.10 -9.62
C VAL A 81 -11.90 4.25 -10.59
N GLU A 82 -11.94 3.56 -11.73
CA GLU A 82 -10.92 3.63 -12.79
C GLU A 82 -10.77 5.03 -13.40
N ASN A 83 -11.77 5.91 -13.24
CA ASN A 83 -11.83 7.24 -13.82
C ASN A 83 -11.70 8.37 -12.79
N LEU A 84 -11.37 8.06 -11.52
CA LEU A 84 -11.27 9.06 -10.45
C LEU A 84 -9.98 9.91 -10.49
N ASN A 85 -9.27 9.94 -11.62
CA ASN A 85 -8.20 10.90 -11.81
C ASN A 85 -8.79 12.30 -12.07
N PRO A 86 -8.31 13.34 -11.39
CA PRO A 86 -8.65 14.70 -11.70
C PRO A 86 -8.40 15.06 -13.16
N ARG A 87 -9.30 15.86 -13.74
CA ARG A 87 -9.17 16.35 -15.12
C ARG A 87 -8.03 17.35 -15.25
N ALA A 88 -7.72 18.09 -14.20
CA ALA A 88 -6.53 18.93 -14.17
C ALA A 88 -5.31 18.05 -13.92
N GLY A 89 -4.51 17.84 -14.97
CA GLY A 89 -3.34 16.97 -14.92
C GLY A 89 -2.44 17.28 -13.73
N GLY A 90 -2.02 16.22 -13.03
CA GLY A 90 -1.14 16.28 -11.86
C GLY A 90 -1.81 16.63 -10.53
N ASN A 91 -3.02 17.19 -10.54
CA ASN A 91 -3.81 17.38 -9.32
C ASN A 91 -4.35 16.04 -8.82
N MET A 92 -4.57 15.90 -7.51
CA MET A 92 -5.00 14.65 -6.87
C MET A 92 -6.24 14.86 -6.01
N ILE A 93 -7.09 13.83 -5.92
CA ILE A 93 -8.13 13.72 -4.90
C ILE A 93 -7.64 12.71 -3.87
N ILE A 94 -7.65 13.13 -2.61
CA ILE A 94 -7.13 12.38 -1.47
C ILE A 94 -8.32 12.12 -0.54
N TRP A 95 -8.49 10.87 -0.09
CA TRP A 95 -9.41 10.57 0.99
C TRP A 95 -8.71 10.68 2.34
N ASP A 96 -9.23 11.51 3.22
CA ASP A 96 -8.80 11.62 4.61
C ASP A 96 -9.63 10.67 5.46
N GLN A 97 -9.10 9.49 5.76
CA GLN A 97 -9.78 8.44 6.51
C GLN A 97 -10.22 8.92 7.89
N ASN A 98 -9.40 9.75 8.55
CA ASN A 98 -9.67 10.25 9.90
C ASN A 98 -10.90 11.16 9.98
N ASN A 99 -11.16 11.91 8.90
CA ASN A 99 -12.28 12.84 8.81
C ASN A 99 -13.41 12.32 7.90
N ASN A 100 -13.21 11.17 7.28
CA ASN A 100 -14.07 10.61 6.24
C ASN A 100 -14.47 11.63 5.16
N ARG A 101 -13.51 12.41 4.64
CA ARG A 101 -13.76 13.43 3.60
C ARG A 101 -12.67 13.41 2.53
N MET A 102 -13.06 13.72 1.30
CA MET A 102 -12.18 13.95 0.17
C MET A 102 -11.61 15.38 0.18
N ILE A 103 -10.35 15.48 -0.18
CA ILE A 103 -9.55 16.70 -0.30
C ILE A 103 -9.01 16.76 -1.72
N TYR A 104 -9.13 17.92 -2.37
CA TYR A 104 -8.57 18.16 -3.68
C TYR A 104 -7.31 19.02 -3.57
N VAL A 105 -6.19 18.53 -4.09
CA VAL A 105 -4.88 19.18 -4.02
C VAL A 105 -4.25 19.33 -5.41
N ASN A 106 -3.38 20.31 -5.56
CA ASN A 106 -2.56 20.44 -6.76
C ASN A 106 -1.30 19.53 -6.70
N GLU A 107 -0.50 19.56 -7.76
CA GLU A 107 0.77 18.84 -7.89
C GLU A 107 1.82 19.13 -6.80
N GLU A 108 1.69 20.26 -6.10
CA GLU A 108 2.55 20.73 -5.02
C GLU A 108 1.94 20.42 -3.64
N MET A 109 0.91 19.58 -3.58
CA MET A 109 0.14 19.22 -2.39
C MET A 109 -0.63 20.39 -1.74
N LYS A 110 -0.74 21.53 -2.43
CA LYS A 110 -1.55 22.65 -1.96
C LYS A 110 -3.02 22.30 -2.09
N VAL A 111 -3.74 22.44 -0.97
CA VAL A 111 -5.20 22.25 -0.93
C VAL A 111 -5.89 23.30 -1.79
N LEU A 112 -6.60 22.82 -2.81
CA LEU A 112 -7.47 23.62 -3.68
C LEU A 112 -8.92 23.58 -3.19
N TYR A 113 -9.33 22.48 -2.56
CA TYR A 113 -10.62 22.35 -1.90
C TYR A 113 -10.60 21.30 -0.78
N SER A 114 -11.18 21.65 0.36
CA SER A 114 -11.53 20.74 1.46
C SER A 114 -12.82 21.24 2.12
N GLU A 115 -13.66 20.32 2.60
CA GLU A 115 -14.92 20.68 3.27
C GLU A 115 -14.69 21.14 4.72
N ASN A 116 -13.72 20.53 5.39
CA ASN A 116 -13.40 20.70 6.81
C ASN A 116 -12.16 21.58 7.04
N GLY A 117 -11.65 22.27 6.02
CA GLY A 117 -10.43 23.08 6.14
C GLY A 117 -9.15 22.26 6.36
N ALA A 118 -9.16 20.96 5.99
CA ALA A 118 -8.00 20.08 6.13
C ALA A 118 -6.75 20.65 5.43
N THR A 119 -5.60 20.41 6.05
CA THR A 119 -4.27 20.67 5.47
C THR A 119 -3.66 19.37 4.94
N VAL A 120 -2.75 19.51 3.98
CA VAL A 120 -1.98 18.41 3.41
C VAL A 120 -0.53 18.86 3.36
N GLU A 121 0.26 18.40 4.33
CA GLU A 121 1.66 18.73 4.53
C GLU A 121 2.40 17.51 5.08
N GLU A 122 3.72 17.50 5.03
CA GLU A 122 4.55 16.31 5.33
C GLU A 122 4.23 15.65 6.68
N GLY A 123 4.02 16.43 7.74
CA GLY A 123 3.66 15.91 9.07
C GLY A 123 2.18 15.49 9.25
N ASN A 124 1.36 15.61 8.21
CA ASN A 124 -0.08 15.30 8.24
C ASN A 124 -0.50 14.54 6.97
N ARG A 125 0.21 13.46 6.65
CA ARG A 125 -0.14 12.55 5.53
C ARG A 125 -0.69 11.20 6.00
N SER A 126 -0.45 10.85 7.26
CA SER A 126 -0.99 9.64 7.88
C SER A 126 -2.52 9.58 7.80
N GLY A 127 -3.06 8.40 7.46
CA GLY A 127 -4.49 8.20 7.24
C GLY A 127 -5.05 8.87 5.98
N LYS A 128 -4.20 9.43 5.11
CA LYS A 128 -4.63 10.02 3.84
C LYS A 128 -4.30 9.09 2.69
N TRP A 129 -5.32 8.75 1.91
CA TRP A 129 -5.26 7.75 0.85
C TRP A 129 -5.42 8.40 -0.52
N LEU A 130 -4.67 7.93 -1.50
CA LEU A 130 -4.72 8.43 -2.87
C LEU A 130 -4.76 7.28 -3.88
N THR A 131 -5.45 7.51 -4.99
CA THR A 131 -5.52 6.53 -6.08
C THR A 131 -4.31 6.67 -6.98
N VAL A 132 -3.51 5.62 -7.15
CA VAL A 132 -2.28 5.64 -7.96
C VAL A 132 -2.30 4.57 -9.04
N LYS A 133 -1.75 4.89 -10.21
CA LYS A 133 -1.74 4.00 -11.38
C LYS A 133 -0.34 3.69 -11.89
N ASP A 134 0.67 4.29 -11.28
CA ASP A 134 2.07 4.18 -11.68
C ASP A 134 2.99 4.41 -10.48
N VAL A 135 4.18 3.83 -10.57
CA VAL A 135 5.22 3.91 -9.53
C VAL A 135 5.74 5.33 -9.35
N ALA A 136 5.86 6.11 -10.42
CA ALA A 136 6.37 7.48 -10.35
C ALA A 136 5.50 8.38 -9.46
N THR A 137 4.19 8.17 -9.46
CA THR A 137 3.26 8.85 -8.56
C THR A 137 3.49 8.41 -7.12
N MET A 138 3.72 7.13 -6.85
CA MET A 138 4.03 6.65 -5.50
C MET A 138 5.34 7.24 -4.97
N GLU A 139 6.38 7.32 -5.81
CA GLU A 139 7.66 7.95 -5.47
C GLU A 139 7.53 9.45 -5.16
N LYS A 140 6.69 10.16 -5.93
CA LYS A 140 6.44 11.60 -5.71
C LYS A 140 5.63 11.86 -4.44
N TRP A 141 4.69 10.99 -4.12
CA TRP A 141 3.69 11.20 -3.07
C TRP A 141 3.95 10.32 -1.83
N GLN A 142 5.20 10.21 -1.39
CA GLN A 142 5.54 9.44 -0.19
C GLN A 142 4.88 9.98 1.09
N GLY A 143 4.60 9.07 2.02
CA GLY A 143 3.94 9.34 3.31
C GLY A 143 2.41 9.31 3.25
N PHE A 144 1.82 9.17 2.07
CA PHE A 144 0.41 8.84 1.90
C PHE A 144 0.22 7.33 1.77
N SER A 145 -1.01 6.87 1.97
CA SER A 145 -1.41 5.50 1.64
C SER A 145 -1.98 5.41 0.22
N TYR A 146 -1.86 4.24 -0.41
CA TYR A 146 -2.11 4.05 -1.83
C TYR A 146 -3.24 3.07 -2.08
N TYR A 147 -4.20 3.48 -2.90
CA TYR A 147 -5.17 2.58 -3.51
C TYR A 147 -4.85 2.38 -4.99
N LEU A 148 -4.78 1.12 -5.43
CA LEU A 148 -4.40 0.77 -6.79
C LEU A 148 -5.65 0.30 -7.57
N PRO A 149 -6.29 1.16 -8.38
CA PRO A 149 -7.43 0.77 -9.21
C PRO A 149 -7.01 -0.09 -10.43
N VAL A 150 -5.71 -0.26 -10.66
CA VAL A 150 -5.13 -1.03 -11.76
C VAL A 150 -3.92 -1.80 -11.24
N THR A 151 -3.56 -2.91 -11.90
CA THR A 151 -2.33 -3.63 -11.57
C THR A 151 -1.11 -2.75 -11.87
N ILE A 152 -0.23 -2.61 -10.89
CA ILE A 152 1.07 -1.94 -11.05
C ILE A 152 2.14 -3.01 -10.98
N ALA A 153 3.02 -3.04 -11.98
CA ALA A 153 4.17 -3.93 -12.02
C ALA A 153 5.47 -3.13 -12.06
N SER A 154 6.52 -3.62 -11.41
CA SER A 154 7.85 -3.02 -11.43
C SER A 154 8.95 -4.06 -11.31
N GLU A 155 9.93 -4.01 -12.22
CA GLU A 155 11.12 -4.86 -12.15
C GLU A 155 12.14 -4.36 -11.11
N THR A 156 12.00 -3.11 -10.65
CA THR A 156 12.85 -2.52 -9.60
C THR A 156 12.09 -2.40 -8.29
N PRO A 157 12.73 -2.65 -7.14
CA PRO A 157 12.07 -2.50 -5.85
C PRO A 157 11.54 -1.09 -5.61
N ILE A 158 10.29 -0.98 -5.16
CA ILE A 158 9.67 0.28 -4.76
C ILE A 158 9.99 0.51 -3.29
N THR A 159 10.71 1.59 -2.99
CA THR A 159 11.15 1.89 -1.62
C THR A 159 10.32 3.01 -1.00
N PHE A 160 9.76 2.75 0.18
CA PHE A 160 9.10 3.75 1.01
C PHE A 160 10.00 4.18 2.16
N SER A 161 10.32 5.47 2.21
CA SER A 161 11.01 6.10 3.34
C SER A 161 10.07 6.63 4.42
N ALA A 162 8.76 6.59 4.17
CA ALA A 162 7.71 6.95 5.11
C ALA A 162 6.64 5.86 5.21
N ASN A 163 6.02 5.69 6.37
CA ASN A 163 4.95 4.69 6.53
C ASN A 163 3.79 4.99 5.57
N SER A 164 3.34 3.96 4.88
CA SER A 164 2.31 4.06 3.84
C SER A 164 1.49 2.78 3.84
N GLY A 165 0.15 2.90 3.85
CA GLY A 165 -0.73 1.77 3.59
C GLY A 165 -0.80 1.44 2.09
N ILE A 166 -1.11 0.18 1.78
CA ILE A 166 -1.38 -0.29 0.41
C ILE A 166 -2.72 -1.01 0.42
N ASP A 167 -3.56 -0.68 -0.55
CA ASP A 167 -4.81 -1.37 -0.84
C ASP A 167 -4.92 -1.58 -2.35
N THR A 168 -4.74 -2.81 -2.81
CA THR A 168 -4.84 -3.10 -4.25
C THR A 168 -6.27 -3.35 -4.72
N GLY A 169 -7.26 -3.35 -3.80
CA GLY A 169 -8.64 -3.67 -4.12
C GLY A 169 -8.76 -5.02 -4.84
N VAL A 170 -9.16 -4.98 -6.12
CA VAL A 170 -9.26 -6.16 -7.01
C VAL A 170 -8.08 -6.29 -7.98
N SER A 171 -7.12 -5.36 -7.92
CA SER A 171 -5.90 -5.35 -8.72
C SER A 171 -4.74 -5.98 -7.93
N GLU A 172 -3.55 -5.96 -8.53
CA GLU A 172 -2.35 -6.55 -7.94
C GLU A 172 -1.20 -5.54 -7.92
N LEU A 173 -0.30 -5.69 -6.94
CA LEU A 173 0.99 -5.02 -6.93
C LEU A 173 2.09 -6.06 -7.20
N ASP A 174 2.45 -6.19 -8.47
CA ASP A 174 3.48 -7.11 -8.96
C ASP A 174 4.86 -6.43 -8.91
N ALA A 175 5.31 -6.17 -7.69
CA ALA A 175 6.59 -5.54 -7.41
C ALA A 175 7.15 -5.96 -6.04
N ASP A 176 8.46 -5.90 -5.90
CA ASP A 176 9.15 -5.93 -4.61
C ASP A 176 8.96 -4.59 -3.88
N ILE A 177 8.37 -4.63 -2.69
CA ILE A 177 8.17 -3.45 -1.83
C ILE A 177 9.18 -3.47 -0.69
N VAL A 178 9.82 -2.34 -0.43
CA VAL A 178 10.77 -2.18 0.68
C VAL A 178 10.35 -0.99 1.54
N TYR A 179 9.97 -1.25 2.78
CA TYR A 179 9.82 -0.20 3.79
C TYR A 179 11.15 0.00 4.51
N ASN A 180 11.66 1.23 4.50
CA ASN A 180 12.85 1.63 5.24
C ASN A 180 12.60 3.00 5.89
N THR A 181 11.99 2.98 7.05
CA THR A 181 11.38 4.15 7.68
C THR A 181 11.55 4.10 9.20
N GLN A 182 11.44 5.25 9.85
CA GLN A 182 11.47 5.40 11.31
C GLN A 182 10.14 5.91 11.87
N ASP A 183 9.12 6.02 11.01
CA ASP A 183 7.81 6.53 11.35
C ASP A 183 7.09 5.58 12.31
N ALA A 184 6.23 6.13 13.17
CA ALA A 184 5.52 5.37 14.20
C ALA A 184 4.08 5.01 13.79
N GLU A 185 3.61 5.61 12.69
CA GLU A 185 2.27 5.43 12.14
C GLU A 185 2.02 3.99 11.69
N THR A 186 0.76 3.58 11.65
CA THR A 186 0.41 2.22 11.27
C THR A 186 0.59 1.98 9.76
N ILE A 187 1.21 0.85 9.40
CA ILE A 187 1.21 0.31 8.04
C ILE A 187 0.08 -0.72 7.92
N GLN A 188 -0.79 -0.53 6.93
CA GLN A 188 -1.84 -1.50 6.60
C GLN A 188 -1.67 -1.99 5.17
N LEU A 189 -1.64 -3.31 4.99
CA LEU A 189 -1.51 -3.94 3.69
C LEU A 189 -2.80 -4.70 3.37
N ARG A 190 -3.37 -4.48 2.19
CA ARG A 190 -4.62 -5.09 1.71
C ARG A 190 -4.52 -5.43 0.22
N GLY A 191 -5.25 -6.46 -0.19
CA GLY A 191 -5.32 -6.91 -1.58
C GLY A 191 -4.28 -7.99 -1.90
N THR A 192 -3.62 -7.90 -3.05
CA THR A 192 -2.66 -8.90 -3.55
C THR A 192 -1.33 -8.22 -3.86
N ILE A 193 -0.27 -8.61 -3.16
CA ILE A 193 1.06 -8.01 -3.26
C ILE A 193 2.10 -9.11 -3.51
N GLN A 194 3.02 -8.88 -4.43
CA GLN A 194 4.08 -9.86 -4.71
C GLN A 194 5.01 -10.02 -3.49
N SER A 195 5.65 -8.95 -3.04
CA SER A 195 6.71 -9.07 -2.05
C SER A 195 6.83 -7.84 -1.19
N VAL A 196 7.07 -8.03 0.12
CA VAL A 196 7.25 -6.94 1.08
C VAL A 196 8.43 -7.24 2.01
N GLU A 197 9.35 -6.30 2.10
CA GLU A 197 10.43 -6.27 3.09
C GLU A 197 10.22 -5.11 4.07
N LEU A 198 10.17 -5.39 5.37
CA LEU A 198 9.83 -4.43 6.43
C LEU A 198 11.04 -4.10 7.31
N SER A 199 11.51 -2.86 7.22
CA SER A 199 12.42 -2.21 8.17
C SER A 199 11.76 -0.94 8.74
N ALA A 200 10.83 -1.12 9.68
CA ALA A 200 10.00 -0.07 10.27
C ALA A 200 9.90 -0.24 11.80
N PRO A 201 10.99 -0.01 12.56
CA PRO A 201 11.12 -0.41 13.97
C PRO A 201 10.13 0.27 14.92
N ASN A 202 9.47 1.36 14.50
CA ASN A 202 8.52 2.10 15.31
C ASN A 202 7.05 1.88 14.90
N ALA A 203 6.81 1.18 13.79
CA ALA A 203 5.49 1.02 13.21
C ALA A 203 4.72 -0.19 13.76
N ASP A 204 3.42 0.00 13.95
CA ASP A 204 2.46 -1.11 13.99
C ASP A 204 2.10 -1.50 12.55
N VAL A 205 2.08 -2.81 12.24
CA VAL A 205 1.90 -3.36 10.90
C VAL A 205 0.81 -4.42 10.93
N TYR A 206 -0.21 -4.21 10.10
CA TYR A 206 -1.29 -5.18 9.91
C TYR A 206 -1.31 -5.61 8.45
N ASN A 207 -1.06 -6.90 8.23
CA ASN A 207 -1.21 -7.48 6.91
C ASN A 207 -2.57 -8.18 6.79
N TYR A 208 -3.44 -7.65 5.94
CA TYR A 208 -4.68 -8.30 5.51
C TYR A 208 -4.60 -8.77 4.05
N ALA A 209 -3.46 -8.58 3.39
CA ALA A 209 -3.25 -8.93 1.99
C ALA A 209 -2.87 -10.40 1.82
N VAL A 210 -3.00 -10.88 0.59
CA VAL A 210 -2.33 -12.07 0.09
C VAL A 210 -0.95 -11.66 -0.41
N ILE A 211 0.11 -12.21 0.17
CA ILE A 211 1.49 -11.86 -0.14
C ILE A 211 2.31 -13.10 -0.51
N GLU A 212 2.96 -13.08 -1.67
CA GLU A 212 3.81 -14.21 -2.10
C GLU A 212 5.06 -14.33 -1.20
N LYS A 213 5.69 -13.22 -0.85
CA LYS A 213 6.83 -13.19 0.09
C LYS A 213 6.78 -12.02 1.07
N MET A 214 6.82 -12.31 2.38
CA MET A 214 6.93 -11.32 3.45
C MET A 214 8.26 -11.50 4.17
N THR A 215 9.05 -10.43 4.33
CA THR A 215 10.28 -10.44 5.11
C THR A 215 10.25 -9.36 6.19
N VAL A 216 10.26 -9.76 7.46
CA VAL A 216 10.27 -8.84 8.60
C VAL A 216 11.69 -8.68 9.14
N LYS A 217 12.30 -7.50 8.97
CA LYS A 217 13.62 -7.15 9.52
C LYS A 217 13.54 -6.34 10.81
N SER A 218 12.61 -5.39 10.91
CA SER A 218 12.37 -4.67 12.16
C SER A 218 10.97 -4.09 12.20
N VAL A 219 10.32 -4.24 13.36
CA VAL A 219 9.00 -3.71 13.69
C VAL A 219 8.94 -3.39 15.19
N LYS A 220 7.98 -2.58 15.62
CA LYS A 220 7.77 -2.26 17.04
C LYS A 220 7.46 -3.51 17.88
N ALA A 221 7.72 -3.42 19.18
CA ALA A 221 7.41 -4.48 20.13
C ALA A 221 5.89 -4.68 20.25
N SER A 222 5.39 -5.76 19.67
CA SER A 222 3.99 -6.25 19.61
C SER A 222 3.18 -5.65 18.49
N SER A 223 3.80 -5.52 17.32
CA SER A 223 3.30 -4.60 16.32
C SER A 223 3.02 -5.26 14.97
N TYR A 224 3.58 -6.44 14.67
CA TYR A 224 3.25 -7.12 13.42
C TYR A 224 2.14 -8.15 13.64
N HIS A 225 1.04 -7.97 12.92
CA HIS A 225 -0.10 -8.87 12.89
C HIS A 225 -0.34 -9.38 11.47
N GLU A 226 -0.16 -10.67 11.28
CA GLU A 226 -0.61 -11.37 10.08
C GLU A 226 -2.10 -11.71 10.25
N CYS A 227 -2.94 -11.19 9.37
CA CYS A 227 -4.39 -11.40 9.34
C CYS A 227 -4.88 -11.95 8.00
N GLY A 228 -4.02 -11.99 6.97
CA GLY A 228 -4.33 -12.42 5.62
C GLY A 228 -3.66 -13.75 5.27
N GLU A 229 -3.03 -13.79 4.10
CA GLU A 229 -2.31 -14.97 3.62
C GLU A 229 -0.89 -14.61 3.21
N VAL A 230 0.10 -15.34 3.73
CA VAL A 230 1.49 -15.20 3.29
C VAL A 230 2.02 -16.55 2.85
N LYS A 231 2.48 -16.65 1.61
CA LYS A 231 2.98 -17.92 1.09
C LYS A 231 4.39 -18.26 1.59
N ASP A 232 5.31 -17.29 1.61
CA ASP A 232 6.65 -17.43 2.18
C ASP A 232 6.92 -16.29 3.18
N PHE A 233 6.85 -16.59 4.47
CA PHE A 233 7.08 -15.65 5.57
C PHE A 233 8.49 -15.86 6.12
N VAL A 234 9.30 -14.82 6.10
CA VAL A 234 10.68 -14.80 6.61
C VAL A 234 10.81 -13.81 7.76
N ILE A 235 11.24 -14.30 8.92
CA ILE A 235 11.66 -13.49 10.07
C ILE A 235 13.17 -13.30 10.01
N ALA A 236 13.62 -12.08 9.72
CA ALA A 236 15.02 -11.73 9.45
C ALA A 236 15.49 -10.58 10.36
N THR A 237 15.18 -10.67 11.65
CA THR A 237 15.30 -9.55 12.59
C THR A 237 16.72 -9.16 12.97
N GLY A 238 17.71 -10.03 12.71
CA GLY A 238 19.09 -9.79 13.10
C GLY A 238 19.21 -9.49 14.60
N ASN A 239 19.62 -8.26 14.94
CA ASN A 239 19.75 -7.80 16.33
C ASN A 239 18.51 -7.07 16.87
N SER A 240 17.53 -6.76 16.02
CA SER A 240 16.31 -6.06 16.41
C SER A 240 15.31 -7.02 17.06
N SER A 241 14.59 -6.57 18.08
CA SER A 241 13.44 -7.34 18.60
C SER A 241 12.22 -7.04 17.75
N ALA A 242 11.43 -8.07 17.44
CA ALA A 242 10.10 -7.94 16.85
C ALA A 242 9.10 -8.76 17.67
N ASN A 243 7.82 -8.42 17.66
CA ASN A 243 6.82 -9.38 18.13
C ASN A 243 5.75 -9.53 17.05
N ILE A 244 5.68 -10.76 16.55
CA ILE A 244 4.97 -11.17 15.35
C ILE A 244 3.85 -12.09 15.79
N VAL A 245 2.63 -11.76 15.41
CA VAL A 245 1.43 -12.54 15.73
C VAL A 245 0.81 -13.04 14.43
N ILE A 246 0.67 -14.36 14.30
CA ILE A 246 -0.14 -14.98 13.26
C ILE A 246 -1.55 -15.12 13.81
N GLU A 247 -2.46 -14.22 13.43
CA GLU A 247 -3.81 -14.16 14.01
C GLU A 247 -4.69 -15.34 13.59
N ASN A 248 -5.83 -15.54 14.28
CA ASN A 248 -6.70 -16.72 14.12
C ASN A 248 -7.11 -17.03 12.67
N ASN A 249 -7.33 -15.99 11.86
CA ASN A 249 -7.79 -16.13 10.49
C ASN A 249 -6.64 -16.15 9.46
N ALA A 250 -5.40 -16.01 9.92
CA ALA A 250 -4.25 -15.98 9.05
C ALA A 250 -3.82 -17.37 8.59
N THR A 251 -3.35 -17.42 7.35
CA THR A 251 -2.71 -18.60 6.76
C THR A 251 -1.30 -18.26 6.31
N VAL A 252 -0.33 -19.06 6.79
CA VAL A 252 1.05 -18.98 6.33
C VAL A 252 1.43 -20.29 5.64
N GLY A 253 2.00 -20.20 4.44
CA GLY A 253 2.54 -21.34 3.71
C GLY A 253 3.80 -21.86 4.39
N ALA A 254 4.94 -21.27 4.08
CA ALA A 254 6.20 -21.51 4.76
C ALA A 254 6.51 -20.36 5.72
N LEU A 255 6.80 -20.69 6.98
CA LEU A 255 7.34 -19.77 7.97
C LEU A 255 8.80 -20.14 8.24
N SER A 256 9.70 -19.20 8.02
CA SER A 256 11.13 -19.36 8.26
C SER A 256 11.65 -18.25 9.17
N VAL A 257 12.63 -18.60 9.99
CA VAL A 257 13.42 -17.62 10.74
C VAL A 257 14.84 -17.73 10.19
N SER A 258 15.35 -16.64 9.61
CA SER A 258 16.69 -16.57 9.01
C SER A 258 17.70 -15.88 9.93
N SER A 259 17.24 -14.97 10.80
CA SER A 259 18.01 -14.41 11.91
C SER A 259 17.09 -13.84 12.99
N GLY A 260 17.39 -14.14 14.26
CA GLY A 260 16.57 -13.77 15.41
C GLY A 260 17.37 -13.08 16.50
N SER A 261 16.85 -11.98 17.05
CA SER A 261 17.31 -11.42 18.32
C SER A 261 16.60 -12.13 19.47
N ALA A 262 17.28 -12.31 20.62
CA ALA A 262 16.71 -12.90 21.84
C ALA A 262 15.38 -12.26 22.30
N GLY A 263 15.14 -11.00 21.93
CA GLY A 263 13.90 -10.28 22.25
C GLY A 263 12.76 -10.49 21.25
N THR A 264 12.98 -11.21 20.15
CA THR A 264 11.95 -11.48 19.15
C THR A 264 10.97 -12.53 19.66
N LYS A 265 9.66 -12.21 19.55
CA LYS A 265 8.55 -13.07 19.95
C LYS A 265 7.71 -13.46 18.74
N LEU A 266 7.28 -14.71 18.70
CA LEU A 266 6.37 -15.24 17.70
C LEU A 266 5.16 -15.86 18.41
N THR A 267 3.96 -15.40 18.08
CA THR A 267 2.70 -15.96 18.62
C THR A 267 1.90 -16.55 17.48
N ILE A 268 1.57 -17.83 17.54
CA ILE A 268 0.82 -18.51 16.49
C ILE A 268 -0.58 -18.85 16.98
N LYS A 269 -1.57 -18.13 16.43
CA LYS A 269 -3.00 -18.37 16.62
C LYS A 269 -3.69 -18.90 15.35
N GLY A 270 -3.16 -18.55 14.18
CA GLY A 270 -3.62 -19.02 12.88
C GLY A 270 -3.03 -20.36 12.44
N TYR A 271 -3.00 -20.57 11.13
CA TYR A 271 -2.50 -21.80 10.51
C TYR A 271 -1.16 -21.57 9.79
N VAL A 272 -0.20 -22.46 10.03
CA VAL A 272 1.10 -22.48 9.34
C VAL A 272 1.28 -23.85 8.67
N SER A 273 1.50 -23.89 7.37
CA SER A 273 1.61 -25.15 6.63
C SER A 273 2.96 -25.83 6.89
N GLU A 274 4.06 -25.08 6.83
CA GLU A 274 5.41 -25.57 7.09
C GLU A 274 6.21 -24.55 7.93
N LEU A 275 6.69 -24.98 9.09
CA LEU A 275 7.69 -24.24 9.86
C LEU A 275 9.08 -24.77 9.51
N ARG A 276 9.99 -23.89 9.08
CA ARG A 276 11.38 -24.19 8.70
C ARG A 276 12.34 -23.58 9.73
N SER A 277 13.24 -24.36 10.34
CA SER A 277 14.10 -23.88 11.44
C SER A 277 15.59 -23.78 11.13
N GLU A 278 15.98 -23.00 10.13
CA GLU A 278 17.39 -22.59 10.10
C GLU A 278 17.74 -21.66 11.28
N ALA A 279 16.75 -20.97 11.90
CA ALA A 279 16.99 -20.11 13.07
C ALA A 279 15.82 -19.95 14.07
N LEU A 280 15.14 -21.03 14.51
CA LEU A 280 14.33 -20.93 15.75
C LEU A 280 15.22 -20.66 16.99
N GLN A 281 16.54 -20.80 16.84
CA GLN A 281 17.51 -20.37 17.84
C GLN A 281 17.36 -18.87 18.10
N GLY A 282 17.02 -18.53 19.34
CA GLY A 282 17.03 -17.15 19.81
C GLY A 282 15.71 -16.38 19.68
N ILE A 283 14.59 -17.00 19.30
CA ILE A 283 13.28 -16.33 19.41
C ILE A 283 12.33 -17.07 20.35
N ALA A 284 11.48 -16.33 21.08
CA ALA A 284 10.46 -16.91 21.94
C ALA A 284 9.18 -17.17 21.13
N ALA A 285 8.92 -18.44 20.80
CA ALA A 285 7.69 -18.85 20.11
C ALA A 285 6.63 -19.35 21.11
N SER A 286 5.37 -18.95 20.91
CA SER A 286 4.21 -19.36 21.69
C SER A 286 3.04 -19.77 20.79
N PHE A 287 2.23 -20.69 21.28
CA PHE A 287 1.05 -21.21 20.60
C PHE A 287 -0.19 -20.80 21.38
N ASP A 288 -1.15 -20.17 20.70
CA ASP A 288 -2.41 -19.72 21.31
C ASP A 288 -3.56 -20.15 20.39
N GLY A 289 -3.85 -21.45 20.42
CA GLY A 289 -4.90 -22.08 19.60
C GLY A 289 -4.52 -22.39 18.13
N GLY A 290 -3.35 -21.92 17.68
CA GLY A 290 -2.88 -22.11 16.30
C GLY A 290 -2.47 -23.53 15.94
N LYS A 291 -2.28 -23.77 14.64
CA LYS A 291 -1.95 -25.07 14.06
C LYS A 291 -0.73 -24.98 13.15
N ILE A 292 0.17 -25.96 13.27
CA ILE A 292 1.27 -26.19 12.32
C ILE A 292 1.12 -27.57 11.69
N ALA A 293 1.07 -27.66 10.37
CA ALA A 293 0.90 -28.94 9.69
C ALA A 293 2.22 -29.72 9.53
N LYS A 294 3.34 -29.04 9.29
CA LYS A 294 4.67 -29.64 9.14
C LYS A 294 5.73 -28.79 9.82
N VAL A 295 6.67 -29.45 10.49
CA VAL A 295 7.84 -28.81 11.10
C VAL A 295 9.07 -29.48 10.51
N ASN A 296 9.92 -28.69 9.85
CA ASN A 296 11.12 -29.12 9.15
C ASN A 296 12.34 -28.42 9.77
N CYS A 297 12.91 -29.08 10.78
CA CYS A 297 13.91 -28.50 11.66
C CYS A 297 15.22 -29.28 11.68
N ALA A 298 16.35 -28.61 11.40
CA ALA A 298 17.67 -29.25 11.42
C ALA A 298 18.17 -29.54 12.86
N ASP A 299 17.85 -28.66 13.84
CA ASP A 299 18.29 -28.77 15.24
C ASP A 299 17.11 -28.64 16.21
N ALA A 300 16.15 -29.57 16.16
CA ALA A 300 14.95 -29.56 17.00
C ALA A 300 15.19 -29.82 18.51
N ALA A 301 16.44 -29.80 18.99
CA ALA A 301 16.81 -30.22 20.34
C ALA A 301 16.85 -29.09 21.38
N GLU A 302 16.92 -27.81 20.97
CA GLU A 302 17.01 -26.71 21.93
C GLU A 302 16.06 -25.56 21.55
N THR A 303 15.16 -25.22 22.49
CA THR A 303 14.35 -23.99 22.51
C THR A 303 13.05 -23.93 21.68
N ILE A 304 12.18 -24.94 21.78
CA ILE A 304 10.72 -24.67 21.77
C ILE A 304 10.21 -24.91 23.19
N THR A 305 10.42 -23.95 24.08
CA THR A 305 9.83 -23.98 25.43
C THR A 305 8.44 -23.38 25.40
N GLY A 306 7.42 -24.17 25.72
CA GLY A 306 6.05 -23.69 25.92
C GLY A 306 5.04 -24.04 24.82
N ILE A 307 5.02 -25.30 24.37
CA ILE A 307 3.86 -25.82 23.62
C ILE A 307 2.74 -26.13 24.62
N GLU A 308 2.08 -25.11 25.17
CA GLU A 308 0.83 -25.28 25.92
C GLU A 308 -0.35 -25.02 24.98
N GLY A 309 -0.92 -26.11 24.44
CA GLY A 309 -2.08 -26.05 23.56
C GLY A 309 -2.26 -27.38 22.84
N THR A 310 -3.34 -28.09 23.13
CA THR A 310 -3.65 -29.42 22.60
C THR A 310 -3.76 -29.42 21.08
N ASN A 311 -2.69 -29.83 20.40
CA ASN A 311 -2.75 -30.51 19.11
C ASN A 311 -1.70 -31.64 19.13
N ASN A 312 -2.07 -32.76 19.77
CA ASN A 312 -1.49 -34.09 19.57
C ASN A 312 0.06 -34.17 19.42
N ILE A 313 0.79 -33.59 20.39
CA ILE A 313 2.26 -33.63 20.48
C ILE A 313 2.78 -35.09 20.64
N ASP A 314 1.92 -36.02 21.10
CA ASP A 314 2.28 -37.43 21.30
C ASP A 314 2.63 -38.18 20.00
N GLY A 315 2.18 -37.69 18.84
CA GLY A 315 2.61 -38.20 17.54
C GLY A 315 3.99 -37.68 17.09
N PHE A 316 4.38 -36.50 17.57
CA PHE A 316 5.56 -35.77 17.08
C PHE A 316 6.83 -36.19 17.81
N TYR A 317 6.77 -36.42 19.13
CA TYR A 317 7.91 -36.96 19.90
C TYR A 317 8.24 -38.41 19.51
N ASN A 318 7.23 -39.22 19.19
CA ASN A 318 7.43 -40.62 18.82
C ASN A 318 8.02 -40.81 17.42
N ALA A 319 7.83 -39.87 16.48
CA ALA A 319 8.42 -39.94 15.15
C ALA A 319 9.91 -39.56 15.12
N ILE A 320 10.35 -38.71 16.05
CA ILE A 320 11.76 -38.28 16.16
C ILE A 320 12.58 -39.28 17.00
N SER A 321 11.99 -39.93 18.01
CA SER A 321 12.67 -40.98 18.78
C SER A 321 12.83 -42.28 17.99
N SER A 322 11.84 -42.67 17.18
CA SER A 322 11.89 -43.92 16.40
C SER A 322 12.76 -43.85 15.13
N SER A 323 13.17 -42.66 14.69
CA SER A 323 14.13 -42.51 13.57
C SER A 323 15.60 -42.58 14.01
N LYS A 324 15.90 -42.50 15.31
CA LYS A 324 17.26 -42.68 15.86
C LYS A 324 17.59 -44.11 16.29
N GLU A 325 16.62 -45.02 16.35
CA GLU A 325 16.85 -46.45 16.66
C GLU A 325 16.82 -47.38 15.44
N LEU A 326 16.61 -46.85 14.22
CA LEU A 326 16.60 -47.64 12.98
C LEU A 326 17.37 -46.94 11.85
N LYS A 327 18.68 -46.75 12.05
CA LYS A 327 19.79 -46.98 11.07
C LYS A 327 21.11 -46.39 11.57
#